data_AF-A0A4P8KM94-F1
#
_entry.id   AF-A0A4P8KM94-F1
#
_cell.length_a   1.000
_cell.length_b   1.000
_cell.length_c   1.000
_cell.angle_alpha   90.00
_cell.angle_beta   90.00
_cell.angle_gamma   90.00
#
_symmetry.space_group_name_H-M   'P 1'
#
loop_
_entity.id
_entity.type
_entity.pdbx_description
1 polymer ?
#
loop_
_entity_poly.entity_id
_entity_poly.type
_entity_poly.pdbx_seq_one_letter_code
_entity_poly.pdbx_strand_id
1 'polypeptide(L)' 'MTLEETGETLRIDVRKGNPDEVELAAAIAVVAAAYRQEEQGAVAAEPIRRSAWSLSQRGLRQPLRREAGWGGYSG' A
#
# COMPACT_ATOMS: atom_id res chain seq x y z
N MET A 1 31.10 13.47 -4.88
CA MET A 1 29.94 13.73 -4.01
C MET A 1 29.14 12.45 -3.97
N THR A 2 29.50 11.56 -3.05
CA THR A 2 28.87 10.24 -2.91
C THR A 2 27.67 10.44 -1.99
N LEU A 3 26.46 10.25 -2.52
CA LEU A 3 25.25 10.28 -1.71
C LEU A 3 25.26 9.02 -0.86
N GLU A 4 25.55 9.13 0.43
CA GLU A 4 25.21 8.07 1.36
C GLU A 4 23.69 8.11 1.53
N GLU A 5 23.01 7.22 0.81
CA GLU A 5 21.61 6.93 1.01
C GLU A 5 21.46 6.32 2.40
N THR A 6 21.15 7.14 3.40
CA THR A 6 20.80 6.66 4.74
C THR A 6 19.40 6.08 4.71
N GLY A 7 19.21 4.99 3.96
CA GLY A 7 18.07 4.11 4.12
C GLY A 7 18.17 3.49 5.51
N GLU A 8 17.16 3.70 6.34
CA GLU A 8 17.06 3.07 7.65
C GLU A 8 17.26 1.55 7.49
N THR A 9 18.38 1.04 8.00
CA THR A 9 18.74 -0.37 7.78
C THR A 9 17.82 -1.25 8.61
N LEU A 10 17.03 -2.10 7.95
CA LEU A 10 16.12 -3.03 8.61
C LEU A 10 16.91 -4.02 9.47
N ARG A 11 16.69 -3.99 10.78
CA ARG A 11 17.30 -4.92 11.73
C ARG A 11 16.36 -6.07 12.06
N ILE A 12 16.83 -7.31 11.87
CA ILE A 12 16.12 -8.53 12.23
C ILE A 12 16.96 -9.29 13.27
N ASP A 13 16.42 -9.53 14.46
CA ASP A 13 17.09 -10.27 15.54
C ASP A 13 16.35 -11.59 15.83
N VAL A 14 17.09 -12.71 15.90
CA VAL A 14 16.55 -14.00 16.35
C VAL A 14 16.44 -13.99 17.88
N ARG A 15 15.21 -14.04 18.40
CA ARG A 15 14.96 -14.06 19.86
C ARG A 15 14.93 -15.48 20.46
N LYS A 16 14.70 -16.50 19.64
CA LYS A 16 14.61 -17.92 20.07
C LYS A 16 14.94 -18.84 18.89
N GLY A 17 15.57 -19.98 19.18
CA GLY A 17 16.01 -20.96 18.19
C GLY A 17 17.47 -20.76 17.78
N ASN A 18 17.97 -21.65 16.91
CA ASN A 18 19.30 -21.57 16.32
C ASN A 18 19.21 -21.96 14.84
N PRO A 19 18.62 -21.08 14.00
CA PRO A 19 18.49 -21.36 12.58
C PRO A 19 19.88 -21.48 11.95
N ASP A 20 20.00 -22.35 10.96
CA ASP A 20 21.20 -22.37 10.13
C ASP A 20 21.23 -21.18 9.15
N GLU A 21 22.35 -21.04 8.45
CA GLU A 21 22.54 -19.94 7.49
C GLU A 21 21.52 -19.99 6.34
N VAL A 22 21.10 -21.18 5.93
CA VAL A 22 20.17 -21.39 4.83
C VAL A 22 18.76 -20.98 5.24
N GLU A 23 18.33 -21.38 6.42
CA GLU A 23 17.04 -21.00 7.00
C GLU A 23 16.94 -19.49 7.22
N LEU A 24 18.01 -18.87 7.74
CA LEU A 24 18.06 -17.42 7.92
C LEU A 24 18.01 -16.68 6.58
N ALA A 25 18.77 -17.16 5.58
CA ALA A 25 18.73 -16.58 4.23
C ALA A 25 17.35 -16.71 3.59
N ALA A 26 16.68 -17.85 3.76
CA ALA A 26 15.33 -18.07 3.27
C ALA A 26 14.33 -17.10 3.90
N ALA A 27 14.39 -16.88 5.21
CA ALA A 27 13.53 -15.93 5.90
C ALA A 27 13.73 -14.50 5.38
N ILE A 28 14.98 -14.05 5.23
CA ILE A 28 15.30 -12.73 4.68
C ILE A 28 14.77 -12.60 3.24
N ALA A 29 14.97 -13.62 2.40
CA ALA A 29 14.53 -13.60 1.01
C ALA A 29 13.00 -13.47 0.89
N VAL A 30 12.24 -14.15 1.75
CA VAL A 30 10.77 -14.05 1.79
C VAL A 30 10.33 -12.65 2.18
N VAL A 31 10.92 -12.07 3.23
CA VAL A 31 10.59 -10.71 3.67
C VAL A 31 10.93 -9.69 2.58
N ALA A 32 12.11 -9.80 1.97
CA ALA A 32 12.52 -8.93 0.88
C ALA A 32 11.61 -9.08 -0.36
N ALA A 33 11.11 -10.28 -0.65
CA ALA A 33 10.15 -10.50 -1.73
C ALA A 33 8.81 -9.82 -1.44
N ALA A 34 8.31 -9.89 -0.20
CA ALA A 34 7.09 -9.20 0.20
C ALA A 34 7.23 -7.68 0.06
N TYR A 35 8.32 -7.07 0.55
CA TYR A 35 8.56 -5.63 0.38
C TYR A 35 8.62 -5.21 -1.09
N ARG A 36 9.32 -5.97 -1.93
CA ARG A 36 9.38 -5.68 -3.37
C ARG A 36 8.01 -5.77 -4.04
N GLN A 37 7.15 -6.68 -3.62
CA GLN A 37 5.79 -6.78 -4.14
C GLN A 37 4.96 -5.54 -3.78
N GLU A 38 5.06 -5.08 -2.53
CA GLU A 38 4.38 -3.85 -2.08
C GLU A 38 4.89 -2.62 -2.83
N GLU A 39 6.22 -2.48 -3.01
CA GLU A 39 6.81 -1.40 -3.80
C GLU A 39 6.31 -1.41 -5.25
N GLN A 40 6.25 -2.59 -5.87
CA GLN A 40 5.70 -2.72 -7.23
C GLN A 40 4.23 -2.32 -7.30
N GLY A 41 3.43 -2.66 -6.29
CA GLY A 41 2.04 -2.22 -6.19
C GLY A 41 1.92 -0.71 -6.00
N ALA A 42 2.80 -0.10 -5.20
CA ALA A 42 2.82 1.33 -4.95
C ALA A 42 3.28 2.16 -6.17
N VAL A 43 4.21 1.62 -6.96
CA VAL A 43 4.74 2.28 -8.17
C VAL A 43 3.94 1.91 -9.42
N ALA A 44 3.02 0.95 -9.34
CA ALA A 44 2.13 0.60 -10.44
C ALA A 44 1.34 1.84 -10.87
N ALA A 45 1.42 2.16 -12.16
CA ALA A 45 0.59 3.22 -12.72
C ALA A 45 -0.88 2.86 -12.50
N GLU A 46 -1.62 3.71 -11.77
CA GLU A 46 -3.06 3.54 -11.60
C GLU A 46 -3.69 3.45 -13.00
N PRO A 47 -4.49 2.41 -13.30
CA PRO A 47 -5.14 2.30 -14.59
C PRO A 47 -5.94 3.58 -14.84
N ILE A 48 -5.88 4.11 -16.07
CA ILE A 48 -6.61 5.31 -16.45
C ILE A 48 -8.10 4.98 -16.49
N ARG A 49 -8.74 5.03 -15.31
CA ARG A 49 -10.17 4.86 -15.11
C ARG A 49 -10.68 6.05 -14.34
N ARG A 50 -11.90 6.47 -14.65
CA ARG A 50 -12.56 7.51 -13.86
C ARG A 50 -12.84 6.95 -12.47
N SER A 51 -12.36 7.63 -11.43
CA SER A 51 -12.66 7.24 -10.06
C SER A 51 -14.16 7.35 -9.79
N ALA A 52 -14.68 6.53 -8.85
CA ALA A 52 -16.07 6.65 -8.41
C ALA A 52 -16.39 8.08 -7.93
N TRP A 53 -15.42 8.75 -7.30
CA TRP A 53 -15.49 10.15 -6.92
C TRP A 53 -15.62 11.11 -8.12
N SER A 54 -14.80 10.94 -9.17
CA SER A 54 -14.90 11.73 -10.40
C SER A 54 -16.26 11.57 -11.09
N LEU A 55 -16.85 10.38 -11.02
CA LEU A 55 -18.19 10.11 -11.55
C LEU A 55 -19.29 10.75 -10.70
N SER A 56 -19.20 10.68 -9.37
CA SER A 56 -20.22 11.18 -8.44
C SER A 56 -20.21 12.70 -8.26
N GLN A 57 -19.07 13.37 -8.50
CA GLN A 57 -18.95 14.83 -8.45
C GLN A 57 -19.96 15.56 -9.35
N ARG A 58 -20.44 14.95 -10.44
CA ARG A 58 -21.47 15.55 -11.29
C ARG A 58 -22.78 15.79 -10.55
N GLY A 59 -23.17 14.86 -9.67
CA GLY A 59 -24.38 15.00 -8.85
C GLY A 59 -24.26 16.09 -7.79
N LEU A 60 -23.03 16.35 -7.32
CA LEU A 60 -22.72 17.39 -6.34
C LEU A 60 -22.71 18.82 -6.91
N ARG A 61 -22.83 18.98 -8.24
CA ARG A 61 -23.00 20.31 -8.87
C ARG A 61 -24.38 20.92 -8.60
N GLN A 62 -25.34 20.10 -8.18
CA GLN A 62 -26.62 20.57 -7.69
C GLN A 62 -26.56 20.68 -6.16
N PRO A 63 -27.30 21.62 -5.55
CA PRO A 63 -27.43 21.72 -4.11
C PRO A 63 -27.80 20.36 -3.50
N LEU A 64 -27.12 19.99 -2.41
CA LEU A 64 -27.38 18.75 -1.69
C LEU A 64 -28.80 18.79 -1.09
N ARG A 65 -29.64 17.80 -1.41
CA ARG A 65 -31.00 17.66 -0.86
C ARG A 65 -30.93 17.22 0.59
N ARG A 66 -31.01 18.17 1.53
CA ARG A 66 -30.85 17.92 2.97
C ARG A 66 -32.02 17.11 3.55
N GLU A 67 -33.19 17.21 2.93
CA GLU A 67 -34.39 16.45 3.22
C GLU A 67 -34.31 14.95 2.88
N ALA A 68 -33.30 14.50 2.11
CA ALA A 68 -33.17 13.09 1.72
C ALA A 68 -32.62 12.15 2.82
N GLY A 69 -32.11 12.70 3.93
CA GLY A 69 -31.52 11.91 5.03
C GLY A 69 -30.24 11.16 4.65
N TRP A 70 -29.65 10.44 5.62
CA TRP A 70 -28.51 9.55 5.41
C TRP A 70 -29.04 8.11 5.28
N GLY A 71 -29.05 7.53 4.07
CA GLY A 71 -29.54 6.15 3.90
C GLY A 71 -29.72 5.62 2.48
N GLY A 72 -29.43 6.41 1.44
CA GLY A 72 -29.65 6.00 0.04
C GLY A 72 -28.52 5.20 -0.63
N TYR A 73 -27.43 4.89 0.07
CA TYR A 73 -26.33 4.11 -0.49
C TYR A 73 -26.61 2.61 -0.35
N SER A 74 -26.95 1.97 -1.47
CA SER A 74 -27.00 0.51 -1.59
C SER A 74 -25.94 0.07 -2.59
N GLY A 75 -24.72 -0.16 -2.08
CA GLY A 75 -23.62 -0.90 -2.75
C GLY A 75 -23.46 -0.73 -4.25
#